data_AF-A0A165H204-F1
#
_entry.id   AF-A0A165H204-F1
#
_cell.length_a   1.000
_cell.length_b   1.000
_cell.length_c   1.000
_cell.angle_alpha   90.00
_cell.angle_beta   90.00
_cell.angle_gamma   90.00
#
_symmetry.space_group_name_H-M   'P 1'
#
loop_
_entity.id
_entity.type
_entity.pdbx_description
1 polymer ?
#
loop_
_entity_poly.entity_id
_entity_poly.type
_entity_poly.pdbx_seq_one_letter_code
_entity_poly.pdbx_strand_id
1 'polypeptide(L)'
;MIVTMIMIMKVNALSIGIMTNKPPTASSVSGDMPMIALKAVSSLSRSSLTSINVAIEHMTGSYPIADVIRDVDEVQLLERQNIALQESLHLSHLDFQTRIEFARERLDHEESMIAWTLQQADLLVANHNPQLSDRRTSTFAIDQALRRAAEKLNKLETKLAFARQTLPLADKLRIVSKSNQNLRDAMSAEQLDSALRLFRLNELLHSRIDDMARARQEHECAIALTMMPVQIASST
;
A
#
# COMPACT_ATOMS: atom_id res chain seq x y z
N MET A 1 11.72 27.84 31.12
CA MET A 1 11.04 28.25 29.88
C MET A 1 11.55 27.37 28.75
N ILE A 2 10.80 26.34 28.39
CA ILE A 2 11.11 25.48 27.24
C ILE A 2 10.16 25.90 26.14
N VAL A 3 10.72 26.43 25.06
CA VAL A 3 9.99 26.85 23.86
C VAL A 3 9.78 25.60 23.01
N THR A 4 8.56 25.08 22.97
CA THR A 4 8.18 23.99 22.07
C THR A 4 7.96 24.58 20.68
N MET A 5 8.89 24.31 19.77
CA MET A 5 8.84 24.77 18.38
C MET A 5 7.87 23.88 17.60
N ILE A 6 6.64 24.37 17.40
CA ILE A 6 5.63 23.71 16.56
C ILE A 6 5.98 24.01 15.09
N MET A 7 6.51 23.02 14.38
CA MET A 7 6.63 23.09 12.91
C MET A 7 5.26 22.84 12.29
N ILE A 8 4.59 23.91 11.86
CA ILE A 8 3.38 23.83 11.03
C ILE A 8 3.83 23.53 9.61
N MET A 9 3.77 22.26 9.18
CA MET A 9 3.90 21.92 7.77
C MET A 9 2.61 22.30 7.03
N LYS A 10 2.74 23.29 6.14
CA LYS A 10 1.71 23.67 5.15
C LYS A 10 1.34 22.45 4.31
N VAL A 11 0.10 22.00 4.42
CA VAL A 11 -0.50 21.08 3.46
C VAL A 11 -0.79 21.88 2.19
N ASN A 12 0.05 21.72 1.17
CA ASN A 12 -0.20 22.30 -0.14
C ASN A 12 -1.44 21.65 -0.75
N ALA A 13 -2.33 22.50 -1.27
CA ALA A 13 -3.58 22.11 -1.90
C ALA A 13 -3.35 21.10 -3.04
N LEU A 14 -3.97 19.93 -2.91
CA LEU A 14 -4.06 18.94 -3.98
C LEU A 14 -4.91 19.52 -5.12
N SER A 15 -4.21 19.92 -6.17
CA SER A 15 -4.79 20.41 -7.42
C SER A 15 -5.29 19.22 -8.22
N ILE A 16 -6.60 19.13 -8.46
CA ILE A 16 -7.18 18.13 -9.36
C ILE A 16 -6.91 18.61 -10.79
N GLY A 17 -5.87 18.07 -11.42
CA GLY A 17 -5.50 18.34 -12.80
C GLY A 17 -6.32 17.48 -13.77
N ILE A 18 -7.14 18.14 -14.59
CA ILE A 18 -7.92 17.56 -15.69
C ILE A 18 -6.97 16.92 -16.73
N MET A 19 -7.35 15.72 -17.19
CA MET A 19 -6.61 14.89 -18.14
C MET A 19 -6.28 15.61 -19.46
N THR A 20 -5.04 15.47 -19.92
CA THR A 20 -4.70 15.57 -21.34
C THR A 20 -3.98 14.28 -21.76
N ASN A 21 -4.56 13.60 -22.76
CA ASN A 21 -4.03 12.38 -23.35
C ASN A 21 -2.61 12.62 -23.90
N LYS A 22 -1.62 11.90 -23.37
CA LYS A 22 -0.33 11.66 -24.03
C LYS A 22 -0.13 10.14 -24.19
N PRO A 23 0.45 9.70 -25.32
CA PRO A 23 0.72 8.28 -25.56
C PRO A 23 1.76 7.76 -24.55
N PRO A 24 1.80 6.46 -24.25
CA PRO A 24 2.70 5.91 -23.24
C PRO A 24 4.13 6.00 -23.76
N THR A 25 4.85 7.02 -23.32
CA THR A 25 6.31 7.01 -23.31
C THR A 25 6.74 5.84 -22.41
N ALA A 26 7.55 4.94 -22.97
CA ALA A 26 8.15 3.82 -22.26
C ALA A 26 8.63 4.26 -20.88
N SER A 27 7.91 3.85 -19.84
CA SER A 27 8.28 4.11 -18.47
C SER A 27 9.53 3.30 -18.17
N SER A 28 10.61 4.02 -17.85
CA SER A 28 11.83 3.47 -17.31
C SER A 28 11.53 2.50 -16.17
N VAL A 29 12.17 1.33 -16.18
CA VAL A 29 12.25 0.38 -15.08
C VAL A 29 12.80 1.10 -13.84
N SER A 30 11.93 1.70 -13.04
CA SER A 30 12.31 2.43 -11.83
C SER A 30 11.14 2.41 -10.86
N GLY A 31 11.32 1.65 -9.78
CA GLY A 31 10.40 1.54 -8.66
C GLY A 31 10.33 0.11 -8.14
N ASP A 32 10.86 -0.13 -6.94
CA ASP A 32 10.55 -1.28 -6.07
C ASP A 32 11.28 -2.62 -6.21
N MET A 33 12.32 -2.74 -7.04
CA MET A 33 13.32 -3.80 -6.83
C MET A 33 14.66 -3.17 -6.48
N PRO A 34 15.19 -3.32 -5.25
CA PRO A 34 16.58 -2.94 -5.01
C PRO A 34 17.44 -3.74 -5.98
N MET A 35 18.15 -3.04 -6.87
CA MET A 35 19.05 -3.57 -7.91
C MET A 35 20.06 -4.63 -7.38
N ILE A 36 20.26 -4.65 -6.07
CA ILE A 36 21.12 -5.55 -5.31
C ILE A 36 20.51 -6.98 -5.24
N ALA A 37 19.18 -7.12 -5.20
CA ALA A 37 18.49 -8.41 -5.18
C ALA A 37 18.58 -9.18 -6.52
N LEU A 38 18.72 -8.49 -7.66
CA LEU A 38 18.82 -9.12 -8.98
C LEU A 38 20.18 -9.79 -9.23
N LYS A 39 21.27 -9.29 -8.66
CA LYS A 39 22.62 -9.82 -8.97
C LYS A 39 22.88 -11.20 -8.37
N ALA A 40 22.12 -11.60 -7.36
CA ALA A 40 22.31 -12.85 -6.64
C ALA A 40 21.51 -14.03 -7.23
N VAL A 41 20.68 -13.80 -8.25
CA VAL A 41 19.74 -14.80 -8.80
C VAL A 41 20.30 -15.41 -10.10
N SER A 42 20.07 -16.71 -10.33
CA SER A 42 20.37 -17.33 -11.62
C SER A 42 19.68 -16.54 -12.75
N SER A 43 20.31 -16.42 -13.92
CA SER A 43 19.74 -15.66 -15.04
C SER A 43 18.32 -16.15 -15.40
N LEU A 44 18.07 -17.45 -15.25
CA LEU A 44 16.78 -18.08 -15.49
C LEU A 44 15.70 -17.63 -14.49
N SER A 45 15.98 -17.67 -13.18
CA SER A 45 15.00 -17.27 -12.16
C SER A 45 14.68 -15.77 -12.22
N ARG A 46 15.66 -14.93 -12.60
CA ARG A 46 15.40 -13.51 -12.90
C ARG A 46 14.47 -13.35 -14.09
N SER A 47 14.73 -14.09 -15.17
CA SER A 47 13.91 -14.03 -16.37
C SER A 47 12.47 -14.45 -16.06
N SER A 48 12.27 -15.49 -15.26
CA SER A 48 10.93 -15.95 -14.85
C SER A 48 10.21 -14.94 -13.97
N LEU A 49 10.86 -14.39 -12.94
CA LEU A 49 10.28 -13.35 -12.08
C LEU A 49 9.96 -12.07 -12.86
N THR A 50 10.84 -11.68 -13.77
CA THR A 50 10.63 -10.54 -14.66
C THR A 50 9.42 -10.80 -15.56
N SER A 51 9.31 -12.00 -16.13
CA SER A 51 8.17 -12.39 -16.97
C SER A 51 6.86 -12.39 -16.18
N ILE A 52 6.86 -12.88 -14.93
CA ILE A 52 5.69 -12.84 -14.05
C ILE A 52 5.29 -11.38 -13.76
N ASN A 53 6.25 -10.52 -13.40
CA ASN A 53 5.97 -9.11 -13.13
C ASN A 53 5.46 -8.39 -14.38
N VAL A 54 6.07 -8.61 -15.55
CA VAL A 54 5.60 -8.06 -16.83
C VAL A 54 4.19 -8.56 -17.16
N ALA A 55 3.88 -9.83 -16.90
CA ALA A 55 2.53 -10.36 -17.09
C ALA A 55 1.51 -9.72 -16.14
N ILE A 56 1.86 -9.54 -14.85
CA ILE A 56 1.05 -8.84 -13.86
C ILE A 56 0.80 -7.41 -14.32
N GLU A 57 1.86 -6.69 -14.69
CA GLU A 57 1.79 -5.31 -15.17
C GLU A 57 0.91 -5.20 -16.41
N HIS A 58 1.09 -6.11 -17.37
CA HIS A 58 0.25 -6.18 -18.55
C HIS A 58 -1.22 -6.42 -18.18
N MET A 59 -1.53 -7.35 -17.27
CA MET A 59 -2.91 -7.58 -16.82
C MET A 59 -3.50 -6.35 -16.11
N THR A 60 -2.70 -5.62 -15.32
CA THR A 60 -3.17 -4.41 -14.61
C THR A 60 -3.24 -3.16 -15.46
N GLY A 61 -2.45 -3.08 -16.53
CA GLY A 61 -2.27 -1.87 -17.34
C GLY A 61 -2.93 -1.95 -18.72
N SER A 62 -3.41 -3.14 -19.14
CA SER A 62 -4.06 -3.32 -20.45
C SER A 62 -5.56 -3.59 -20.33
N TYR A 63 -6.29 -3.02 -21.29
CA TYR A 63 -7.71 -3.31 -21.50
C TYR A 63 -7.90 -4.77 -21.94
N PRO A 64 -8.97 -5.49 -21.52
CA PRO A 64 -10.12 -5.04 -20.71
C PRO A 64 -9.95 -5.21 -19.19
N ILE A 65 -8.88 -5.86 -18.75
CA ILE A 65 -8.72 -6.26 -17.34
C ILE A 65 -8.50 -5.05 -16.44
N ALA A 66 -7.73 -4.06 -16.90
CA ALA A 66 -7.49 -2.81 -16.17
C ALA A 66 -8.79 -2.07 -15.81
N ASP A 67 -9.75 -2.00 -16.74
CA ASP A 67 -11.04 -1.35 -16.51
C ASP A 67 -11.88 -2.10 -15.49
N VAL A 68 -11.92 -3.44 -15.59
CA VAL A 68 -12.60 -4.27 -14.59
C VAL A 68 -12.01 -4.06 -13.20
N ILE A 69 -10.67 -4.02 -13.09
CA ILE A 69 -10.00 -3.78 -11.81
C ILE A 69 -10.37 -2.40 -11.25
N ARG A 70 -10.34 -1.35 -12.09
CA ARG A 70 -10.69 0.01 -11.69
C ARG A 70 -12.13 0.10 -11.20
N ASP A 71 -13.07 -0.49 -11.94
CA ASP A 71 -14.48 -0.47 -11.59
C ASP A 71 -14.74 -1.26 -10.28
N VAL A 72 -14.02 -2.36 -10.04
CA VAL A 72 -14.07 -3.08 -8.76
C VAL A 72 -13.54 -2.22 -7.61
N ASP A 73 -12.41 -1.54 -7.81
CA ASP A 73 -11.82 -0.66 -6.80
C ASP A 73 -12.75 0.50 -6.46
N GLU A 74 -13.42 1.08 -7.46
CA GLU A 74 -14.39 2.14 -7.27
C GLU A 74 -15.63 1.66 -6.50
N VAL A 75 -16.18 0.50 -6.85
CA VAL A 75 -17.30 -0.10 -6.12
C VAL A 75 -16.92 -0.32 -4.65
N GLN A 76 -15.79 -0.98 -4.39
CA GLN A 76 -15.36 -1.27 -3.02
C GLN A 76 -15.07 0.00 -2.22
N LEU A 77 -14.49 1.03 -2.85
CA LEU A 77 -14.24 2.32 -2.21
C LEU A 77 -15.56 3.00 -1.83
N LEU A 78 -16.53 3.03 -2.75
CA LEU A 78 -17.82 3.65 -2.51
C LEU A 78 -18.64 2.86 -1.47
N GLU A 79 -18.55 1.54 -1.44
CA GLU A 79 -19.16 0.70 -0.40
C GLU A 79 -18.61 1.04 0.98
N ARG A 80 -17.27 1.09 1.14
CA ARG A 80 -16.64 1.49 2.40
C ARG A 80 -17.01 2.91 2.80
N GLN A 81 -17.03 3.84 1.83
CA GLN A 81 -17.44 5.21 2.08
C GLN A 81 -18.92 5.30 2.49
N ASN A 82 -19.81 4.50 1.89
CA ASN A 82 -21.23 4.47 2.27
C ASN A 82 -21.41 4.04 3.71
N ILE A 83 -20.71 2.99 4.14
CA ILE A 83 -20.73 2.53 5.53
C ILE A 83 -20.25 3.66 6.45
N ALA A 84 -19.11 4.29 6.13
CA ALA A 84 -18.56 5.37 6.93
C ALA A 84 -19.50 6.59 7.01
N LEU A 85 -20.15 6.96 5.89
CA LEU A 85 -21.14 8.05 5.85
C LEU A 85 -22.39 7.70 6.67
N GLN A 86 -22.89 6.47 6.58
CA GLN A 86 -24.02 5.99 7.39
C GLN A 86 -23.73 6.07 8.89
N GLU A 87 -22.56 5.60 9.32
CA GLU A 87 -22.12 5.71 10.72
C GLU A 87 -21.96 7.17 11.16
N SER A 88 -21.54 8.04 10.25
CA SER A 88 -21.28 9.46 10.48
C SER A 88 -22.55 10.31 10.64
N LEU A 89 -23.70 9.83 10.16
CA LEU A 89 -24.98 10.55 10.27
C LEU A 89 -25.38 10.86 11.72
N HIS A 90 -24.96 10.02 12.66
CA HIS A 90 -25.32 10.12 14.07
C HIS A 90 -24.25 10.78 14.95
N LEU A 91 -23.12 11.20 14.36
CA LEU A 91 -22.01 11.78 15.11
C LEU A 91 -22.21 13.27 15.34
N SER A 92 -21.89 13.72 16.56
CA SER A 92 -21.81 15.14 16.87
C SER A 92 -20.51 15.74 16.33
N HIS A 93 -20.46 17.08 16.24
CA HIS A 93 -19.24 17.79 15.86
C HIS A 93 -18.05 17.48 16.80
N LEU A 94 -18.31 17.37 18.10
CA LEU A 94 -17.29 17.00 19.09
C LEU A 94 -16.75 15.58 18.86
N ASP A 95 -17.63 14.65 18.49
CA ASP A 95 -17.22 13.27 18.15
C ASP A 95 -16.31 13.25 16.93
N PHE A 96 -16.62 14.04 15.89
CA PHE A 96 -15.76 14.16 14.72
C PHE A 96 -14.38 14.70 15.09
N GLN A 97 -14.32 15.78 15.85
CA GLN A 97 -13.04 16.37 16.29
C GLN A 97 -12.19 15.33 17.03
N THR A 98 -12.78 14.66 18.01
CA THR A 98 -12.11 13.65 18.83
C THR A 98 -11.62 12.48 17.98
N ARG A 99 -12.46 11.93 17.10
CA ARG A 99 -12.09 10.79 16.24
C ARG A 99 -11.02 11.17 15.21
N ILE A 100 -11.09 12.38 14.66
CA ILE A 100 -10.09 12.89 13.71
C ILE A 100 -8.73 13.07 14.39
N GLU A 101 -8.70 13.65 15.57
CA GLU A 101 -7.48 13.83 16.35
C GLU A 101 -6.86 12.49 16.72
N PHE A 102 -7.65 11.56 17.25
CA PHE A 102 -7.21 10.21 17.55
C PHE A 102 -6.66 9.47 16.32
N ALA A 103 -7.33 9.57 15.17
CA ALA A 103 -6.83 8.94 13.93
C ALA A 103 -5.48 9.52 13.49
N ARG A 104 -5.25 10.83 13.71
CA ARG A 104 -3.96 11.48 13.42
C ARG A 104 -2.86 11.01 14.35
N GLU A 105 -3.11 11.00 15.66
CA GLU A 105 -2.13 10.51 16.63
C GLU A 105 -1.73 9.06 16.35
N ARG A 106 -2.70 8.21 15.98
CA ARG A 106 -2.40 6.82 15.57
C ARG A 106 -1.58 6.75 14.29
N LEU A 107 -1.87 7.59 13.31
CA LEU A 107 -1.05 7.66 12.09
C LEU A 107 0.39 8.03 12.41
N ASP A 108 0.60 9.09 13.21
CA ASP A 108 1.92 9.54 13.61
C ASP A 108 2.67 8.45 14.39
N HIS A 109 1.95 7.72 15.25
CA HIS A 109 2.49 6.57 15.97
C HIS A 109 2.92 5.43 15.02
N GLU A 110 2.06 5.00 14.10
CA GLU A 110 2.38 3.93 13.16
C GLU A 110 3.54 4.31 12.24
N GLU A 111 3.59 5.55 11.73
CA GLU A 111 4.70 6.03 10.91
C GLU A 111 6.03 6.03 11.68
N SER A 112 6.01 6.48 12.94
CA SER A 112 7.19 6.45 13.81
C SER A 112 7.66 5.02 14.08
N MET A 113 6.71 4.11 14.31
CA MET A 113 7.02 2.70 14.58
C MET A 113 7.56 2.00 13.32
N ILE A 114 7.00 2.27 12.14
CA ILE A 114 7.52 1.74 10.86
C ILE A 114 8.98 2.19 10.67
N ALA A 115 9.25 3.48 10.83
CA ALA A 115 10.60 4.03 10.68
C ALA A 115 11.58 3.39 11.68
N TRP A 116 11.16 3.24 12.94
CA TRP A 116 11.96 2.58 13.96
C TRP A 116 12.23 1.10 13.63
N THR A 117 11.21 0.33 13.21
CA THR A 117 11.36 -1.08 12.86
C THR A 117 12.31 -1.29 11.69
N LEU A 118 12.22 -0.46 10.65
CA LEU A 118 13.13 -0.50 9.51
C LEU A 118 14.57 -0.14 9.94
N GLN A 119 14.74 0.89 10.77
CA GLN A 119 16.05 1.24 11.31
C GLN A 119 16.67 0.09 12.13
N GLN A 120 15.87 -0.61 12.95
CA GLN A 120 16.37 -1.77 13.68
C GLN A 120 16.78 -2.91 12.75
N ALA A 121 16.02 -3.15 11.66
CA ALA A 121 16.38 -4.14 10.65
C ALA A 121 17.73 -3.80 10.00
N ASP A 122 17.95 -2.53 9.63
CA ASP A 122 19.20 -2.08 9.02
C ASP A 122 20.39 -2.19 9.99
N LEU A 123 20.20 -1.84 11.27
CA LEU A 123 21.23 -1.99 12.31
C LEU A 123 21.63 -3.45 12.54
N LEU A 124 20.66 -4.37 12.55
CA LEU A 124 20.94 -5.81 12.69
C LEU A 124 21.79 -6.33 11.54
N VAL A 125 21.47 -5.93 10.30
CA VAL A 125 22.25 -6.32 9.12
C VAL A 125 23.67 -5.72 9.18
N ALA A 126 23.79 -4.43 9.50
CA ALA A 126 25.07 -3.74 9.56
C ALA A 126 26.02 -4.33 10.61
N ASN A 127 25.51 -4.66 11.80
CA ASN A 127 26.33 -5.11 12.93
C ASN A 127 26.73 -6.58 12.86
N HIS A 128 25.86 -7.46 12.36
CA HIS A 128 26.10 -8.91 12.41
C HIS A 128 26.63 -9.50 11.12
N ASN A 129 26.30 -8.90 9.96
CA ASN A 129 26.76 -9.39 8.67
C ASN A 129 27.01 -8.23 7.68
N PRO A 130 28.04 -7.39 7.92
CA PRO A 130 28.36 -6.26 7.03
C PRO A 130 28.68 -6.71 5.59
N GLN A 131 29.16 -7.94 5.40
CA GLN A 131 29.39 -8.53 4.07
C GLN A 131 28.10 -8.90 3.32
N LEU A 132 26.99 -9.09 4.04
CA LEU A 132 25.65 -9.32 3.49
C LEU A 132 24.87 -8.00 3.29
N SER A 133 25.36 -6.87 3.81
CA SER A 133 24.78 -5.55 3.52
C SER A 133 24.77 -5.27 2.00
N ASP A 134 25.83 -5.69 1.29
CA ASP A 134 25.94 -5.67 -0.17
C ASP A 134 25.49 -6.97 -0.86
N ARG A 135 25.40 -8.09 -0.12
CA ARG A 135 25.01 -9.41 -0.63
C ARG A 135 23.86 -9.99 0.18
N ARG A 136 22.64 -9.46 0.03
CA ARG A 136 21.44 -10.22 0.42
C ARG A 136 21.43 -11.51 -0.42
N THR A 137 21.55 -12.65 0.25
CA THR A 137 21.75 -13.97 -0.34
C THR A 137 20.62 -14.34 -1.31
N SER A 138 20.99 -14.40 -2.60
CA SER A 138 20.40 -15.18 -3.70
C SER A 138 19.01 -15.78 -3.50
N THR A 139 18.91 -16.84 -2.71
CA THR A 139 17.68 -17.64 -2.50
C THR A 139 16.63 -16.89 -1.70
N PHE A 140 17.03 -16.14 -0.69
CA PHE A 140 16.13 -15.39 0.17
C PHE A 140 15.43 -14.23 -0.58
N ALA A 141 16.20 -13.53 -1.41
CA ALA A 141 15.67 -12.46 -2.25
C ALA A 141 14.69 -13.00 -3.31
N ILE A 142 14.93 -14.21 -3.83
CA ILE A 142 14.02 -14.90 -4.76
C ILE A 142 12.72 -15.27 -4.04
N ASP A 143 12.80 -15.89 -2.87
CA ASP A 143 11.62 -16.28 -2.10
C ASP A 143 10.76 -15.07 -1.72
N GLN A 144 11.39 -13.96 -1.34
CA GLN A 144 10.68 -12.72 -1.04
C GLN A 144 10.04 -12.12 -2.31
N ALA A 145 10.74 -12.12 -3.45
CA ALA A 145 10.19 -11.64 -4.71
C ALA A 145 9.03 -12.52 -5.21
N LEU A 146 9.13 -13.85 -5.05
CA LEU A 146 8.07 -14.80 -5.39
C LEU A 146 6.85 -14.62 -4.49
N ARG A 147 7.04 -14.42 -3.18
CA ARG A 147 5.94 -14.12 -2.25
C ARG A 147 5.23 -12.83 -2.64
N ARG A 148 5.97 -11.75 -2.93
CA ARG A 148 5.39 -10.47 -3.39
C ARG A 148 4.62 -10.63 -4.71
N ALA A 149 5.15 -11.40 -5.65
CA ALA A 149 4.47 -11.68 -6.91
C ALA A 149 3.19 -12.51 -6.68
N ALA A 150 3.24 -13.51 -5.81
CA ALA A 150 2.09 -14.32 -5.43
C ALA A 150 1.00 -13.48 -4.72
N GLU A 151 1.39 -12.56 -3.84
CA GLU A 151 0.46 -11.62 -3.19
C GLU A 151 -0.23 -10.71 -4.22
N LYS A 152 0.51 -10.19 -5.20
CA LYS A 152 -0.05 -9.39 -6.30
C LYS A 152 -1.05 -10.21 -7.13
N LEU A 153 -0.69 -11.44 -7.50
CA LEU A 153 -1.58 -12.35 -8.24
C LEU A 153 -2.84 -12.69 -7.45
N ASN A 154 -2.70 -13.01 -6.16
CA ASN A 154 -3.83 -13.29 -5.29
C ASN A 154 -4.76 -12.08 -5.16
N LYS A 155 -4.22 -10.86 -5.04
CA LYS A 155 -5.02 -9.62 -5.05
C LYS A 155 -5.76 -9.42 -6.38
N LEU A 156 -5.15 -9.78 -7.51
CA LEU A 156 -5.83 -9.72 -8.81
C LEU A 156 -6.93 -10.77 -8.92
N GLU A 157 -6.66 -11.99 -8.48
CA GLU A 157 -7.61 -13.08 -8.48
C GLU A 157 -8.85 -12.74 -7.65
N THR A 158 -8.67 -12.17 -6.45
CA THR A 158 -9.80 -11.76 -5.60
C THR A 158 -10.63 -10.64 -6.24
N LYS A 159 -10.01 -9.66 -6.89
CA LYS A 159 -10.73 -8.61 -7.63
C LYS A 159 -11.50 -9.17 -8.83
N LEU A 160 -10.90 -10.08 -9.59
CA LEU A 160 -11.56 -10.74 -10.72
C LEU A 160 -12.70 -11.66 -10.25
N ALA A 161 -12.53 -12.36 -9.14
CA ALA A 161 -13.59 -13.15 -8.52
C ALA A 161 -14.77 -12.25 -8.09
N PHE A 162 -14.50 -11.07 -7.51
CA PHE A 162 -15.52 -10.09 -7.17
C PHE A 162 -16.28 -9.57 -8.40
N ALA A 163 -15.57 -9.30 -9.50
CA ALA A 163 -16.17 -8.86 -10.77
C ALA A 163 -17.09 -9.92 -11.39
N ARG A 164 -16.80 -11.21 -11.17
CA ARG A 164 -17.55 -12.36 -11.68
C ARG A 164 -18.78 -12.74 -10.85
N GLN A 165 -19.06 -12.02 -9.76
CA GLN A 165 -20.25 -12.27 -8.94
C GLN A 165 -21.56 -12.04 -9.70
N THR A 166 -22.67 -12.45 -9.11
CA THR A 166 -24.01 -12.53 -9.73
C THR A 166 -24.56 -11.20 -10.26
N LEU A 167 -24.18 -10.05 -9.68
CA LEU A 167 -24.61 -8.74 -10.16
C LEU A 167 -23.53 -8.11 -11.07
N PRO A 168 -23.87 -7.67 -12.30
CA PRO A 168 -22.93 -6.99 -13.18
C PRO A 168 -22.28 -5.78 -12.51
N LEU A 169 -20.99 -5.58 -12.77
CA LEU A 169 -20.20 -4.53 -12.13
C LEU A 169 -20.74 -3.13 -12.41
N ALA A 170 -21.23 -2.87 -13.62
CA ALA A 170 -21.86 -1.60 -13.98
C ALA A 170 -23.12 -1.30 -13.13
N ASP A 171 -23.92 -2.32 -12.82
CA ASP A 171 -25.09 -2.16 -11.97
C ASP A 171 -24.70 -1.95 -10.50
N LYS A 172 -23.69 -2.67 -10.01
CA LYS A 172 -23.12 -2.43 -8.67
C LYS A 172 -22.66 -0.98 -8.55
N LEU A 173 -21.87 -0.51 -9.50
CA LEU A 173 -21.35 0.86 -9.52
C LEU A 173 -22.49 1.89 -9.50
N ARG A 174 -23.51 1.70 -10.33
CA ARG A 174 -24.69 2.58 -10.37
C ARG A 174 -25.43 2.61 -9.04
N ILE A 175 -25.68 1.46 -8.42
CA ILE A 175 -26.41 1.34 -7.14
C ILE A 175 -25.60 2.01 -6.03
N VAL A 176 -24.33 1.64 -5.89
CA VAL A 176 -23.48 2.12 -4.79
C VAL A 176 -23.20 3.61 -4.94
N SER A 177 -22.97 4.12 -6.17
CA SER A 177 -22.82 5.54 -6.44
C SER A 177 -24.07 6.34 -6.09
N LYS A 178 -25.25 5.84 -6.46
CA LYS A 178 -26.53 6.50 -6.12
C LYS A 178 -26.75 6.51 -4.61
N SER A 179 -26.45 5.40 -3.93
CA SER A 179 -26.51 5.34 -2.46
C SER A 179 -25.55 6.35 -1.82
N ASN A 180 -24.33 6.47 -2.35
CA ASN A 180 -23.34 7.42 -1.87
C ASN A 180 -23.84 8.85 -2.00
N GLN A 181 -24.36 9.20 -3.17
CA GLN A 181 -24.91 10.53 -3.42
C GLN A 181 -26.07 10.85 -2.47
N ASN A 182 -27.01 9.92 -2.27
CA ASN A 182 -28.12 10.11 -1.34
C ASN A 182 -27.64 10.35 0.10
N LEU A 183 -26.60 9.64 0.55
CA LEU A 183 -26.02 9.84 1.88
C LEU A 183 -25.34 11.20 2.01
N ARG A 184 -24.63 11.64 0.96
CA ARG A 184 -24.02 12.98 0.92
C ARG A 184 -25.08 14.08 0.98
N ASP A 185 -26.15 13.93 0.21
CA ASP A 185 -27.25 14.90 0.14
C ASP A 185 -28.05 14.96 1.46
N ALA A 186 -28.03 13.89 2.26
CA ALA A 186 -28.68 13.84 3.57
C ALA A 186 -27.88 14.54 4.69
N MET A 187 -26.61 14.90 4.45
CA MET A 187 -25.72 15.52 5.43
C MET A 187 -25.61 17.02 5.22
N SER A 188 -25.37 17.77 6.31
CA SER A 188 -24.94 19.17 6.17
C SER A 188 -23.52 19.23 5.59
N ALA A 189 -23.17 20.33 4.93
CA ALA A 189 -21.86 20.48 4.28
C ALA A 189 -20.69 20.29 5.27
N GLU A 190 -20.79 20.83 6.49
CA GLU A 190 -19.76 20.72 7.53
C GLU A 190 -19.63 19.29 8.07
N GLN A 191 -20.75 18.60 8.26
CA GLN A 191 -20.77 17.21 8.72
C GLN A 191 -20.20 16.29 7.65
N LEU A 192 -20.54 16.53 6.38
CA LEU A 192 -20.01 15.77 5.24
C LEU A 192 -18.50 15.94 5.11
N ASP A 193 -17.98 17.17 5.21
CA ASP A 193 -16.53 17.40 5.14
C ASP A 193 -15.79 16.66 6.26
N SER A 194 -16.32 16.74 7.49
CA SER A 194 -15.75 16.04 8.65
C SER A 194 -15.78 14.52 8.47
N ALA A 195 -16.88 13.96 7.96
CA ALA A 195 -17.02 12.54 7.70
C ALA A 195 -16.07 12.04 6.61
N LEU A 196 -15.97 12.76 5.48
CA LEU A 196 -15.05 12.42 4.41
C LEU A 196 -13.59 12.55 4.84
N ARG A 197 -13.27 13.54 5.68
CA ARG A 197 -11.93 13.69 6.25
C ARG A 197 -11.59 12.53 7.18
N LEU A 198 -12.49 12.15 8.08
CA LEU A 198 -12.31 11.01 8.96
C LEU A 198 -12.15 9.70 8.15
N PHE A 199 -12.99 9.50 7.13
CA PHE A 199 -12.88 8.37 6.21
C PHE A 199 -11.49 8.28 5.56
N ARG A 200 -10.97 9.39 5.01
CA ARG A 200 -9.64 9.43 4.40
C ARG A 200 -8.52 9.12 5.40
N LEU A 201 -8.61 9.65 6.61
CA LEU A 201 -7.64 9.34 7.67
C LEU A 201 -7.67 7.86 8.03
N ASN A 202 -8.85 7.26 8.12
CA ASN A 202 -8.99 5.84 8.41
C ASN A 202 -8.46 4.96 7.26
N GLU A 203 -8.71 5.31 5.99
CA GLU A 203 -8.13 4.58 4.85
C GLU A 203 -6.60 4.65 4.88
N LEU A 204 -6.03 5.83 5.21
CA LEU A 204 -4.58 5.98 5.36
C LEU A 204 -4.05 5.12 6.53
N LEU A 205 -4.77 5.08 7.65
CA LEU A 205 -4.37 4.30 8.82
C LEU A 205 -4.36 2.80 8.51
N HIS A 206 -5.36 2.28 7.79
CA HIS A 206 -5.36 0.89 7.34
C HIS A 206 -4.16 0.61 6.43
N SER A 207 -3.84 1.51 5.50
CA SER A 207 -2.64 1.37 4.67
C SER A 207 -1.35 1.36 5.50
N ARG A 208 -1.27 2.16 6.57
CA ARG A 208 -0.09 2.19 7.47
C ARG A 208 0.04 0.92 8.31
N ILE A 209 -1.08 0.33 8.73
CA ILE A 209 -1.07 -0.96 9.42
C ILE A 209 -0.52 -2.07 8.49
N ASP A 210 -0.91 -2.06 7.21
CA ASP A 210 -0.35 -2.97 6.20
C ASP A 210 1.16 -2.71 5.96
N ASP A 211 1.59 -1.44 5.94
CA ASP A 211 3.01 -1.06 5.86
C ASP A 211 3.80 -1.57 7.06
N MET A 212 3.25 -1.46 8.26
CA MET A 212 3.84 -1.97 9.50
C MET A 212 4.02 -3.49 9.45
N ALA A 213 3.01 -4.23 8.97
CA ALA A 213 3.13 -5.68 8.79
C ALA A 213 4.30 -6.04 7.85
N ARG A 214 4.49 -5.27 6.77
CA ARG A 214 5.63 -5.42 5.86
C ARG A 214 6.96 -5.07 6.52
N ALA A 215 7.04 -3.98 7.27
CA ALA A 215 8.25 -3.59 8.00
C ALA A 215 8.67 -4.65 9.03
N ARG A 216 7.70 -5.25 9.74
CA ARG A 216 7.96 -6.38 10.66
C ARG A 216 8.51 -7.59 9.94
N GLN A 217 7.94 -7.95 8.79
CA GLN A 217 8.46 -9.03 7.99
C GLN A 217 9.92 -8.75 7.59
N GLU A 218 10.25 -7.53 7.14
CA GLU A 218 11.64 -7.16 6.81
C GLU A 218 12.58 -7.21 8.03
N HIS A 219 12.09 -6.89 9.22
CA HIS A 219 12.85 -7.03 10.46
C HIS A 219 13.09 -8.51 10.82
N GLU A 220 12.08 -9.37 10.73
CA GLU A 220 12.22 -10.83 10.91
C GLU A 220 13.21 -11.42 9.90
N CYS A 221 13.15 -10.93 8.66
CA CYS A 221 14.10 -11.27 7.61
C CYS A 221 15.54 -10.92 8.03
N ALA A 222 15.76 -9.72 8.59
CA ALA A 222 17.06 -9.30 9.08
C ALA A 222 17.56 -10.20 10.22
N ILE A 223 16.69 -10.57 11.17
CA ILE A 223 17.02 -11.51 12.26
C ILE A 223 17.44 -12.88 11.70
N ALA A 224 16.68 -13.45 10.75
CA ALA A 224 17.01 -14.74 10.17
C ALA A 224 18.41 -14.73 9.50
N LEU A 225 18.79 -13.62 8.89
CA LEU A 225 20.11 -13.44 8.27
C LEU A 225 21.24 -13.34 9.30
N THR A 226 20.99 -12.87 10.53
CA THR A 226 22.02 -12.89 11.59
C THR A 226 22.24 -14.29 12.16
N MET A 227 21.23 -15.17 12.09
CA MET A 227 21.31 -16.55 12.59
C MET A 227 21.85 -17.56 11.56
N MET A 228 22.00 -17.19 10.28
CA MET A 228 22.61 -18.06 9.28
C MET A 228 24.12 -18.21 9.58
N PRO A 229 24.63 -19.43 9.81
CA PRO A 229 26.06 -19.63 9.98
C PRO A 229 26.76 -19.21 8.69
N VAL A 230 27.80 -18.37 8.81
CA VAL A 230 28.70 -18.03 7.72
C VAL A 230 29.41 -19.33 7.31
N GLN A 231 28.81 -20.08 6.39
CA GLN A 231 29.55 -21.10 5.67
C GLN A 231 30.55 -20.36 4.79
N ILE A 232 31.72 -20.13 5.38
CA ILE A 232 32.93 -19.83 4.62
C ILE A 232 33.07 -21.00 3.66
N ALA A 233 32.74 -20.77 2.39
CA ALA A 233 33.17 -21.65 1.33
C ALA A 233 34.70 -21.58 1.31
N SER A 234 35.33 -22.43 2.12
CA SER A 234 36.76 -22.70 2.05
C SER A 234 37.00 -23.45 0.76
N SER A 235 37.21 -22.70 -0.32
CA SER A 235 37.84 -23.21 -1.52
C SER A 235 39.34 -23.37 -1.23
N THR A 236 39.73 -24.61 -0.92
CA THR A 236 41.09 -25.13 -1.14
C THR A 236 40.96 -26.44 -1.87
#